data_AF-A0A6A5NG10-F1
#
_entry.id   AF-A0A6A5NG10-F1
#
_cell.length_a   1.000
_cell.length_b   1.000
_cell.length_c   1.000
_cell.angle_alpha   90.00
_cell.angle_beta   90.00
_cell.angle_gamma   90.00
#
_symmetry.space_group_name_H-M   'P 1'
#
loop_
_entity.id
_entity.type
_entity.pdbx_description
1 polymer ?
#
loop_
_entity_poly.entity_id
_entity_poly.type
_entity_poly.pdbx_seq_one_letter_code
_entity_poly.pdbx_strand_id
1 'polypeptide(L)'
;MSAAVCGSKRSLFEDLPPSPPLSSKRLRCSSSSPIRVSLHATLLDHLRSLFPHMDDQILEKALQQCGNDLDAAIKSLHGLCLDNNNGNSENVHQPDPNVNAGVLEDNGDVSAPVNHSDSNNLPANGAEWIDLFVTEMTCATSVDDARARAARLLEVLEKSISAHASSEATSALQKANLMLKEQIEVLTKEKNCFKSAFRIQLERLSDYESKNQELQQLKQMVSQYQEQITNLEVNNYALRMHLNQAQQYNPFPGRFPPDAF
;
A
#
# COMPACT_ATOMS: atom_id res chain seq x y z
N MET A 1 51.00 37.74 6.39
CA MET A 1 50.02 37.85 7.49
C MET A 1 50.14 36.60 8.34
N SER A 2 50.70 36.76 9.53
CA SER A 2 51.00 35.70 10.49
C SER A 2 49.89 35.61 11.53
N ALA A 3 49.52 34.40 11.95
CA ALA A 3 49.22 34.08 13.35
C ALA A 3 49.10 32.56 13.53
N ALA A 4 50.07 32.00 14.24
CA ALA A 4 49.93 30.74 14.96
C ALA A 4 49.27 31.02 16.31
N VAL A 5 48.41 30.11 16.79
CA VAL A 5 48.06 30.04 18.22
C VAL A 5 48.21 28.59 18.67
N CYS A 6 49.17 28.41 19.57
CA CYS A 6 49.46 27.19 20.28
C CYS A 6 49.03 27.38 21.74
N GLY A 7 48.42 26.36 22.35
CA GLY A 7 48.37 26.18 23.79
C GLY A 7 46.99 26.26 24.44
N SER A 8 46.54 25.17 25.07
CA SER A 8 46.60 25.04 26.54
C SER A 8 46.11 23.67 27.00
N LYS A 9 47.03 22.88 27.58
CA LYS A 9 46.70 21.71 28.42
C LYS A 9 46.46 22.21 29.84
N ARG A 10 45.31 21.87 30.44
CA ARG A 10 45.20 21.62 31.89
C ARG A 10 44.26 20.44 32.16
N SER A 11 44.83 19.43 32.80
CA SER A 11 44.20 18.32 33.50
C SER A 11 43.50 18.84 34.75
N LEU A 12 42.25 18.45 35.01
CA LEU A 12 41.71 18.29 36.35
C LEU A 12 40.66 17.17 36.35
N PHE A 13 40.97 16.19 37.20
CA PHE A 13 40.15 15.08 37.68
C PHE A 13 38.97 15.64 38.51
N GLU A 14 38.02 14.77 38.88
CA GLU A 14 36.81 15.03 39.71
C GLU A 14 35.60 15.65 38.95
N ASP A 15 34.67 14.82 38.49
CA ASP A 15 33.33 14.65 39.09
C ASP A 15 32.46 13.75 38.19
N LEU A 16 32.33 12.46 38.55
CA LEU A 16 31.44 11.50 37.87
C LEU A 16 30.15 11.37 38.71
N PRO A 17 28.95 11.53 38.14
CA PRO A 17 27.72 11.17 38.85
C PRO A 17 27.57 9.64 38.98
N PRO A 18 27.02 9.13 40.09
CA PRO A 18 26.99 7.70 40.38
C PRO A 18 26.02 6.94 39.48
N SER A 19 26.47 5.79 39.01
CA SER A 19 25.70 4.80 38.24
C SER A 19 24.59 4.16 39.10
N PRO A 20 23.40 3.87 38.56
CA PRO A 20 22.42 3.04 39.26
C PRO A 20 22.79 1.54 39.15
N PRO A 21 22.34 0.69 40.09
CA PRO A 21 22.89 -0.65 40.28
C PRO A 21 22.41 -1.66 39.24
N LEU A 22 23.33 -2.54 38.84
CA LEU A 22 23.07 -3.76 38.09
C LEU A 22 22.17 -4.71 38.91
N SER A 23 20.88 -4.80 38.56
CA SER A 23 20.03 -5.89 39.02
C SER A 23 20.02 -7.03 37.99
N SER A 24 20.91 -8.00 38.20
CA SER A 24 20.80 -9.33 37.60
C SER A 24 19.64 -10.08 38.26
N LYS A 25 18.51 -10.23 37.55
CA LYS A 25 17.46 -11.19 37.89
C LYS A 25 16.90 -11.85 36.62
N ARG A 26 17.51 -12.99 36.30
CA ARG A 26 16.97 -14.20 35.65
C ARG A 26 15.52 -14.06 35.12
N LEU A 27 15.38 -13.77 33.82
CA LEU A 27 14.14 -13.93 33.08
C LEU A 27 13.85 -15.42 32.90
N ARG A 28 12.84 -15.92 33.62
CA ARG A 28 12.15 -17.17 33.27
C ARG A 28 11.25 -16.88 32.07
N CYS A 29 11.30 -17.78 31.09
CA CYS A 29 10.40 -17.83 29.95
C CYS A 29 8.93 -17.89 30.41
N SER A 30 8.15 -16.88 30.04
CA SER A 30 6.70 -17.00 29.88
C SER A 30 6.38 -16.60 28.45
N SER A 31 6.10 -17.61 27.62
CA SER A 31 5.61 -17.47 26.25
C SER A 31 4.16 -17.00 26.27
N SER A 32 3.93 -15.70 26.15
CA SER A 32 2.70 -15.15 25.56
C SER A 32 2.97 -13.72 25.10
N SER A 33 3.12 -13.55 23.79
CA SER A 33 3.47 -12.26 23.19
C SER A 33 2.24 -11.33 23.16
N PRO A 34 2.29 -10.12 23.75
CA PRO A 34 1.18 -9.15 23.71
C PRO A 34 0.88 -8.64 22.29
N ILE A 35 1.82 -8.82 21.36
CA ILE A 35 1.70 -8.39 19.96
C ILE A 35 0.64 -9.20 19.20
N ARG A 36 0.46 -10.49 19.51
CA ARG A 36 -0.55 -11.33 18.83
C ARG A 36 -1.97 -10.99 19.26
N VAL A 37 -2.16 -10.67 20.54
CA VAL A 37 -3.48 -10.31 21.08
C VAL A 37 -3.94 -8.97 20.50
N SER A 38 -3.01 -8.01 20.36
CA SER A 38 -3.32 -6.70 19.80
C SER A 38 -3.68 -6.75 18.31
N LEU A 39 -3.00 -7.59 17.51
CA LEU A 39 -3.30 -7.72 16.08
C LEU A 39 -4.66 -8.40 15.86
N HIS A 40 -4.96 -9.45 16.64
CA HIS A 40 -6.22 -10.17 16.57
C HIS A 40 -7.42 -9.27 16.92
N ALA A 41 -7.29 -8.43 17.96
CA ALA A 41 -8.31 -7.45 18.33
C ALA A 41 -8.58 -6.44 17.20
N THR A 42 -7.53 -5.90 16.55
CA THR A 42 -7.70 -4.95 15.45
C THR A 42 -8.36 -5.56 14.21
N LEU A 43 -8.11 -6.84 13.93
CA LEU A 43 -8.74 -7.56 12.81
C LEU A 43 -10.22 -7.85 13.10
N LEU A 44 -10.56 -8.20 14.33
CA LEU A 44 -11.94 -8.38 14.76
C LEU A 44 -12.73 -7.08 14.72
N ASP A 45 -12.17 -5.96 15.17
CA ASP A 45 -12.81 -4.65 15.09
C ASP A 45 -13.09 -4.26 13.63
N HIS A 46 -12.18 -4.60 12.72
CA HIS A 46 -12.38 -4.38 11.29
C HIS A 46 -13.52 -5.25 10.73
N LEU A 47 -13.58 -6.54 11.08
CA LEU A 47 -14.69 -7.42 10.66
C LEU A 47 -16.04 -6.98 11.23
N ARG A 48 -16.06 -6.48 12.47
CA ARG A 48 -17.27 -5.95 13.12
C ARG A 48 -17.82 -4.72 12.41
N SER A 49 -16.95 -3.88 11.84
CA SER A 49 -17.37 -2.72 11.05
C SER A 49 -17.97 -3.11 9.68
N LEU A 50 -17.50 -4.21 9.08
CA LEU A 50 -18.00 -4.72 7.80
C LEU A 50 -19.28 -5.56 7.94
N PHE A 51 -19.45 -6.26 9.07
CA PHE A 51 -20.63 -7.09 9.34
C PHE A 51 -21.29 -6.74 10.69
N PRO A 52 -21.95 -5.56 10.82
CA PRO A 52 -22.55 -5.13 12.08
C PRO A 52 -23.71 -6.01 12.57
N HIS A 53 -24.27 -6.84 11.68
CA HIS A 53 -25.40 -7.72 11.96
C HIS A 53 -24.99 -9.14 12.39
N MET A 54 -23.70 -9.46 12.36
CA MET A 54 -23.19 -10.80 12.67
C MET A 54 -22.66 -10.90 14.10
N ASP A 55 -22.82 -12.09 14.70
CA ASP A 55 -22.38 -12.34 16.08
C ASP A 55 -20.85 -12.44 16.19
N ASP A 56 -20.30 -11.88 17.28
CA ASP A 56 -18.86 -11.75 17.51
C ASP A 56 -18.16 -13.13 17.51
N GLN A 57 -18.85 -14.19 17.94
CA GLN A 57 -18.32 -15.57 17.92
C GLN A 57 -18.15 -16.13 16.49
N ILE A 58 -19.00 -15.72 15.54
CA ILE A 58 -18.92 -16.15 14.15
C ILE A 58 -17.74 -15.45 13.47
N LEU A 59 -17.53 -14.16 13.77
CA LEU A 59 -16.39 -13.38 13.27
C LEU A 59 -15.06 -13.97 13.78
N GLU A 60 -14.98 -14.27 15.07
CA GLU A 60 -13.78 -14.86 15.67
C GLU A 60 -13.48 -16.25 15.12
N LYS A 61 -14.50 -17.09 14.95
CA LYS A 61 -14.33 -18.42 14.37
C LYS A 61 -13.89 -18.37 12.91
N ALA A 62 -14.46 -17.47 12.11
CA ALA A 62 -14.06 -17.28 10.71
C ALA A 62 -12.61 -16.80 10.60
N LEU A 63 -12.21 -15.82 11.43
CA LEU A 63 -10.84 -15.31 11.45
C LEU A 63 -9.83 -16.39 11.86
N GLN A 64 -10.17 -17.20 12.87
CA GLN A 64 -9.35 -18.32 13.32
C GLN A 64 -9.21 -19.40 12.25
N GLN A 65 -10.31 -19.74 11.55
CA GLN A 65 -10.33 -20.76 10.50
C GLN A 65 -9.59 -20.31 9.23
N CYS A 66 -9.54 -19.00 8.99
CA CYS A 66 -8.76 -18.36 7.93
C CYS A 66 -7.31 -18.02 8.35
N GLY A 67 -6.85 -18.45 9.53
CA GLY A 67 -5.45 -18.26 9.95
C GLY A 67 -5.05 -16.80 10.19
N ASN A 68 -5.99 -15.96 10.65
CA ASN A 68 -5.84 -14.50 10.79
C ASN A 68 -5.64 -13.73 9.47
N ASP A 69 -6.00 -14.33 8.34
CA ASP A 69 -6.10 -13.63 7.06
C ASP A 69 -7.46 -12.93 6.94
N LEU A 70 -7.45 -11.60 6.95
CA LEU A 70 -8.64 -10.76 6.89
C LEU A 70 -9.42 -10.94 5.58
N ASP A 71 -8.73 -11.05 4.44
CA ASP A 71 -9.38 -11.12 3.13
C ASP A 71 -10.06 -12.47 2.93
N ALA A 72 -9.43 -13.54 3.42
CA ALA A 72 -10.03 -14.88 3.44
C ALA A 72 -11.23 -14.94 4.38
N ALA A 73 -11.15 -14.31 5.57
CA ALA A 73 -12.25 -14.23 6.53
C ALA A 73 -13.45 -13.45 5.98
N ILE A 74 -13.22 -12.30 5.33
CA ILE A 74 -14.27 -11.51 4.67
C ILE A 74 -14.97 -12.33 3.60
N LYS A 75 -14.23 -13.02 2.73
CA LYS A 75 -14.82 -13.88 1.68
C LYS A 75 -15.66 -15.01 2.26
N SER A 76 -15.18 -15.67 3.32
CA SER A 76 -15.92 -16.72 4.01
C SER A 76 -17.21 -16.19 4.66
N LEU A 77 -17.15 -15.02 5.29
CA LEU A 77 -18.31 -14.38 5.92
C LEU A 77 -19.34 -13.90 4.89
N HIS A 78 -18.90 -13.35 3.75
CA HIS A 78 -19.80 -13.07 2.62
C HIS A 78 -20.48 -14.34 2.11
N GLY A 79 -19.73 -15.43 1.96
CA GLY A 79 -20.29 -16.73 1.55
C GLY A 79 -21.36 -17.22 2.52
N LEU A 80 -21.09 -17.15 3.83
CA LEU A 80 -22.06 -17.50 4.87
C LEU A 80 -23.29 -16.58 4.89
N CYS A 81 -23.13 -15.28 4.64
CA CYS A 81 -24.26 -14.35 4.49
C CYS A 81 -25.15 -14.70 3.29
N LEU A 82 -24.53 -15.11 2.18
CA LEU A 82 -25.24 -15.47 0.95
C LEU A 82 -25.93 -16.83 1.06
N ASP A 83 -25.24 -17.85 1.59
CA ASP A 83 -25.79 -19.19 1.78
C ASP A 83 -26.90 -19.22 2.84
N ASN A 84 -26.82 -18.38 3.89
CA ASN A 84 -27.89 -18.25 4.89
C ASN A 84 -29.15 -17.55 4.34
N ASN A 85 -29.02 -16.78 3.25
CA ASN A 85 -30.14 -16.18 2.54
C ASN A 85 -30.73 -17.08 1.44
N ASN A 86 -30.02 -18.17 1.09
CA ASN A 86 -30.38 -19.07 -0.01
C ASN A 86 -30.88 -20.45 0.46
N GLY A 87 -31.34 -20.54 1.71
CA GLY A 87 -32.06 -21.68 2.24
C GLY A 87 -33.47 -21.81 1.66
N ASN A 88 -33.54 -22.25 0.41
CA ASN A 88 -34.63 -22.95 -0.30
C ASN A 88 -34.74 -22.43 -1.74
N SER A 89 -34.05 -23.08 -2.67
CA SER A 89 -34.72 -23.65 -3.86
C SER A 89 -33.72 -24.48 -4.64
N GLU A 90 -33.93 -25.78 -4.60
CA GLU A 90 -33.63 -26.65 -5.72
C GLU A 90 -34.19 -26.09 -7.04
N ASN A 91 -33.57 -26.55 -8.12
CA ASN A 91 -34.12 -26.70 -9.47
C ASN A 91 -33.67 -25.68 -10.53
N VAL A 92 -32.61 -26.09 -11.26
CA VAL A 92 -32.63 -26.45 -12.69
C VAL A 92 -33.10 -25.41 -13.72
N HIS A 93 -32.24 -25.30 -14.76
CA HIS A 93 -32.46 -24.89 -16.16
C HIS A 93 -32.11 -23.46 -16.61
N GLN A 94 -30.91 -23.38 -17.22
CA GLN A 94 -30.64 -22.85 -18.58
C GLN A 94 -31.83 -23.03 -19.56
N PRO A 95 -32.04 -22.15 -20.56
CA PRO A 95 -31.07 -22.02 -21.66
C PRO A 95 -30.95 -20.63 -22.35
N ASP A 96 -29.89 -20.50 -23.14
CA ASP A 96 -29.65 -19.50 -24.20
C ASP A 96 -30.42 -19.87 -25.52
N PRO A 97 -30.11 -19.32 -26.72
CA PRO A 97 -30.86 -18.25 -27.41
C PRO A 97 -31.30 -18.66 -28.85
N ASN A 98 -31.63 -17.67 -29.70
CA ASN A 98 -31.63 -17.69 -31.19
C ASN A 98 -32.90 -18.17 -31.92
N VAL A 99 -33.54 -17.29 -32.73
CA VAL A 99 -33.68 -17.49 -34.19
C VAL A 99 -33.97 -16.18 -34.94
N ASN A 100 -33.24 -15.98 -36.05
CA ASN A 100 -33.45 -15.01 -37.12
C ASN A 100 -34.48 -15.48 -38.18
N ALA A 101 -34.93 -14.52 -39.00
CA ALA A 101 -35.04 -14.56 -40.48
C ALA A 101 -36.43 -14.59 -41.17
N GLY A 102 -36.55 -13.74 -42.21
CA GLY A 102 -37.39 -13.90 -43.43
C GLY A 102 -38.56 -12.91 -43.55
N VAL A 103 -38.61 -11.82 -44.35
CA VAL A 103 -38.34 -11.52 -45.79
C VAL A 103 -39.61 -11.62 -46.69
N LEU A 104 -40.03 -10.44 -47.22
CA LEU A 104 -40.73 -10.08 -48.50
C LEU A 104 -42.20 -10.57 -48.71
N GLU A 105 -43.12 -9.90 -49.41
CA GLU A 105 -43.15 -8.76 -50.36
C GLU A 105 -44.61 -8.27 -50.55
N ASP A 106 -44.82 -7.05 -51.07
CA ASP A 106 -45.73 -6.71 -52.20
C ASP A 106 -46.60 -5.41 -52.10
N ASN A 107 -46.25 -4.47 -52.98
CA ASN A 107 -46.99 -3.45 -53.75
C ASN A 107 -48.07 -2.50 -53.17
N GLY A 108 -47.92 -1.22 -53.56
CA GLY A 108 -49.00 -0.54 -54.30
C GLY A 108 -49.51 0.83 -53.81
N ASP A 109 -48.76 1.88 -54.15
CA ASP A 109 -49.24 3.19 -54.68
C ASP A 109 -49.93 4.28 -53.81
N VAL A 110 -49.46 5.51 -54.07
CA VAL A 110 -50.04 6.87 -53.91
C VAL A 110 -50.76 7.27 -52.61
N SER A 111 -50.06 8.03 -51.77
CA SER A 111 -50.37 9.44 -51.51
C SER A 111 -49.31 10.06 -50.60
N ALA A 112 -48.90 11.29 -50.95
CA ALA A 112 -47.99 12.09 -50.14
C ALA A 112 -48.50 12.27 -48.70
N PRO A 113 -47.57 12.35 -47.74
CA PRO A 113 -47.70 13.36 -46.70
C PRO A 113 -46.44 14.22 -46.65
N VAL A 114 -46.65 15.48 -46.99
CA VAL A 114 -46.06 16.67 -46.36
C VAL A 114 -44.88 16.40 -45.43
N ASN A 115 -43.70 16.79 -45.91
CA ASN A 115 -42.50 17.01 -45.13
C ASN A 115 -42.82 17.93 -43.92
N HIS A 116 -42.86 17.35 -42.73
CA HIS A 116 -42.49 18.03 -41.50
C HIS A 116 -41.55 17.10 -40.73
N SER A 117 -40.31 17.03 -41.20
CA SER A 117 -39.21 16.44 -40.45
C SER A 117 -38.12 17.51 -40.34
N ASP A 118 -38.50 18.64 -39.75
CA ASP A 118 -37.54 19.55 -39.17
C ASP A 118 -37.24 19.06 -37.76
N SER A 119 -36.11 18.39 -37.69
CA SER A 119 -35.33 18.16 -36.51
C SER A 119 -35.06 19.47 -35.75
N ASN A 120 -35.03 19.36 -34.41
CA ASN A 120 -34.26 20.19 -33.45
C ASN A 120 -34.98 21.19 -32.52
N ASN A 121 -36.30 21.19 -32.38
CA ASN A 121 -36.95 21.96 -31.30
C ASN A 121 -37.75 21.06 -30.37
N LEU A 122 -37.10 20.05 -29.80
CA LEU A 122 -37.76 19.20 -28.82
C LEU A 122 -37.83 19.94 -27.48
N PRO A 123 -39.03 20.02 -26.85
CA PRO A 123 -39.20 20.73 -25.59
C PRO A 123 -38.21 20.27 -24.52
N ALA A 124 -37.54 21.21 -23.86
CA ALA A 124 -36.50 20.92 -22.88
C ALA A 124 -37.07 20.74 -21.46
N ASN A 125 -38.27 21.27 -21.20
CA ASN A 125 -38.91 21.23 -19.88
C ASN A 125 -40.38 20.77 -19.96
N GLY A 126 -40.92 20.34 -18.82
CA GLY A 126 -42.29 19.82 -18.73
C GLY A 126 -43.37 20.85 -19.11
N ALA A 127 -43.11 22.15 -18.92
CA ALA A 127 -44.06 23.21 -19.27
C ALA A 127 -44.21 23.35 -20.79
N GLU A 128 -43.11 23.35 -21.54
CA GLU A 128 -43.10 23.37 -23.00
C GLU A 128 -43.73 22.11 -23.59
N TRP A 129 -43.56 20.94 -22.96
CA TRP A 129 -44.27 19.72 -23.34
C TRP A 129 -45.78 19.83 -23.14
N ILE A 130 -46.23 20.44 -22.04
CA ILE A 130 -47.66 20.69 -21.78
C ILE A 130 -48.23 21.67 -22.80
N ASP A 131 -47.54 22.78 -23.06
CA ASP A 131 -47.97 23.80 -24.03
C ASP A 131 -48.06 23.22 -25.45
N LEU A 132 -47.06 22.42 -25.86
CA LEU A 132 -47.08 21.70 -27.14
C LEU A 132 -48.28 20.72 -27.21
N PHE A 133 -48.52 19.97 -26.13
CA PHE A 133 -49.62 19.03 -26.05
C PHE A 133 -50.98 19.72 -26.16
N VAL A 134 -51.21 20.80 -25.40
CA VAL A 134 -52.44 21.59 -25.43
C VAL A 134 -52.65 22.23 -26.80
N THR A 135 -51.59 22.79 -27.39
CA THR A 135 -51.65 23.42 -28.72
C THR A 135 -52.02 22.40 -29.79
N GLU A 136 -51.40 21.22 -29.78
CA GLU A 136 -51.65 20.16 -30.75
C GLU A 136 -53.07 19.57 -30.62
N MET A 137 -53.58 19.43 -29.39
CA MET A 137 -54.95 18.97 -29.14
C MET A 137 -56.01 20.00 -29.53
N THR A 138 -55.72 21.30 -29.39
CA THR A 138 -56.64 22.38 -29.77
C THR A 138 -56.88 22.41 -31.29
N CYS A 139 -55.92 21.91 -32.07
CA CYS A 139 -56.02 21.78 -33.53
C CYS A 139 -56.75 20.50 -34.00
N ALA A 140 -57.18 19.62 -33.08
CA ALA A 140 -57.83 18.37 -33.44
C ALA A 140 -59.24 18.60 -34.00
N THR A 141 -59.54 17.94 -35.12
CA THR A 141 -60.84 18.08 -35.81
C THR A 141 -61.86 17.02 -35.42
N SER A 142 -61.41 15.93 -34.78
CA SER A 142 -62.23 14.84 -34.27
C SER A 142 -61.55 14.19 -33.05
N VAL A 143 -62.30 13.38 -32.31
CA VAL A 143 -61.76 12.62 -31.18
C VAL A 143 -60.70 11.61 -31.65
N ASP A 144 -60.87 11.02 -32.83
CA ASP A 144 -59.89 10.08 -33.39
C ASP A 144 -58.61 10.79 -33.85
N ASP A 145 -58.73 12.00 -34.40
CA ASP A 145 -57.59 12.86 -34.75
C ASP A 145 -56.81 13.28 -33.48
N ALA A 146 -57.53 13.69 -32.42
CA ALA A 146 -56.92 13.99 -31.12
C ALA A 146 -56.18 12.77 -30.54
N ARG A 147 -56.77 11.58 -30.62
CA ARG A 147 -56.14 10.33 -30.18
C ARG A 147 -54.86 10.02 -30.97
N ALA A 148 -54.91 10.15 -32.29
CA ALA A 148 -53.74 9.92 -33.15
C ALA A 148 -52.62 10.93 -32.87
N ARG A 149 -52.95 12.21 -32.66
CA ARG A 149 -51.99 13.25 -32.26
C ARG A 149 -51.38 12.98 -30.88
N ALA A 150 -52.19 12.60 -29.91
CA ALA A 150 -51.72 12.30 -28.55
C ALA A 150 -50.77 11.10 -28.54
N ALA A 151 -51.10 10.04 -29.30
CA ALA A 151 -50.23 8.88 -29.44
C ALA A 151 -48.86 9.26 -30.02
N ARG A 152 -48.82 10.07 -31.09
CA ARG A 152 -47.57 10.56 -31.68
C ARG A 152 -46.75 11.40 -30.70
N LEU A 153 -47.38 12.35 -30.00
CA LEU A 153 -46.68 13.20 -29.03
C LEU A 153 -46.11 12.39 -27.86
N LEU A 154 -46.86 11.42 -27.33
CA LEU A 154 -46.39 10.56 -26.25
C LEU A 154 -45.24 9.64 -26.70
N GLU A 155 -45.28 9.14 -27.93
CA GLU A 155 -44.17 8.36 -28.49
C GLU A 155 -42.88 9.21 -28.62
N VAL A 156 -43.02 10.47 -29.04
CA VAL A 156 -41.87 11.39 -29.13
C VAL A 156 -41.36 11.76 -27.72
N LEU A 157 -42.24 11.96 -26.75
CA LEU A 157 -41.89 12.17 -25.35
C LEU A 157 -41.13 10.96 -24.78
N GLU A 158 -41.61 9.73 -25.03
CA GLU A 158 -40.95 8.50 -24.59
C GLU A 158 -39.54 8.37 -25.17
N LYS A 159 -39.39 8.64 -26.47
CA LYS A 159 -38.07 8.66 -27.14
C LYS A 159 -37.16 9.74 -26.54
N SER A 160 -37.71 10.91 -26.22
CA SER A 160 -36.99 12.01 -25.57
C SER A 160 -36.46 11.61 -24.19
N ILE A 161 -37.33 11.08 -23.33
CA ILE A 161 -36.99 10.64 -21.97
C ILE A 161 -35.95 9.52 -22.04
N SER A 162 -36.13 8.55 -22.92
CA SER A 162 -35.20 7.42 -23.08
C SER A 162 -33.82 7.89 -23.55
N ALA A 163 -33.77 8.81 -24.51
CA ALA A 163 -32.52 9.41 -24.99
C ALA A 163 -31.83 10.25 -23.90
N HIS A 164 -32.59 11.03 -23.13
CA HIS A 164 -32.03 11.84 -22.06
C HIS A 164 -31.49 10.97 -20.91
N ALA A 165 -32.27 9.99 -20.44
CA ALA A 165 -31.86 9.09 -19.37
C ALA A 165 -30.61 8.27 -19.75
N SER A 166 -30.53 7.78 -21.00
CA SER A 166 -29.34 7.08 -21.48
C SER A 166 -28.13 7.99 -21.64
N SER A 167 -28.31 9.23 -22.12
CA SER A 167 -27.24 10.23 -22.21
C SER A 167 -26.71 10.65 -20.84
N GLU A 168 -27.59 10.86 -19.87
CA GLU A 168 -27.21 11.22 -18.51
C GLU A 168 -26.46 10.07 -17.82
N ALA A 169 -26.97 8.83 -17.93
CA ALA A 169 -26.31 7.65 -17.37
C ALA A 169 -24.92 7.41 -17.98
N THR A 170 -24.79 7.58 -19.31
CA THR A 170 -23.50 7.43 -19.99
C THR A 170 -22.52 8.54 -19.60
N SER A 171 -22.97 9.79 -19.49
CA SER A 171 -22.14 10.91 -19.03
C SER A 171 -21.66 10.72 -17.58
N ALA A 172 -22.54 10.31 -16.68
CA ALA A 172 -22.20 10.02 -15.28
C ALA A 172 -21.18 8.87 -15.19
N LEU A 173 -21.37 7.80 -15.95
CA LEU A 173 -20.45 6.66 -16.02
C LEU A 173 -19.09 7.06 -16.60
N GLN A 174 -19.05 7.93 -17.62
CA GLN A 174 -17.80 8.43 -18.19
C GLN A 174 -17.02 9.27 -17.18
N LYS A 175 -17.71 10.15 -16.44
CA LYS A 175 -17.11 10.96 -15.37
C LYS A 175 -16.53 10.09 -14.26
N ALA A 176 -17.27 9.07 -13.80
CA ALA A 176 -16.80 8.14 -12.78
C ALA A 176 -15.58 7.33 -13.27
N ASN A 177 -15.59 6.87 -14.53
CA ASN A 177 -14.44 6.19 -15.13
C ASN A 177 -13.20 7.07 -15.23
N LEU A 178 -13.36 8.35 -15.57
CA LEU A 178 -12.25 9.30 -15.60
C LEU A 178 -11.64 9.46 -14.20
N MET A 179 -12.47 9.71 -13.19
CA MET A 179 -12.02 9.82 -11.80
C MET A 179 -11.32 8.56 -11.30
N LEU A 180 -11.85 7.37 -11.63
CA LEU A 180 -11.21 6.10 -11.26
C LEU A 180 -9.84 5.92 -11.94
N LYS A 181 -9.72 6.29 -13.22
CA LYS A 181 -8.44 6.26 -13.94
C LYS A 181 -7.40 7.18 -13.30
N GLU A 182 -7.80 8.39 -12.90
CA GLU A 182 -6.93 9.33 -12.19
C GLU A 182 -6.44 8.76 -10.86
N GLN A 183 -7.33 8.14 -10.07
CA GLN A 183 -6.95 7.48 -8.82
C GLN A 183 -5.96 6.32 -9.05
N ILE A 184 -6.19 5.49 -10.08
CA ILE A 184 -5.28 4.40 -10.45
C ILE A 184 -3.90 4.95 -10.83
N GLU A 185 -3.85 6.07 -11.56
CA GLU A 185 -2.58 6.70 -11.92
C GLU A 185 -1.82 7.20 -10.69
N VAL A 186 -2.51 7.84 -9.74
CA VAL A 186 -1.91 8.30 -8.47
C VAL A 186 -1.36 7.12 -7.68
N LEU A 187 -2.17 6.07 -7.45
CA LEU A 187 -1.73 4.87 -6.75
C LEU A 187 -0.55 4.19 -7.44
N THR A 188 -0.52 4.21 -8.77
CA THR A 188 0.60 3.66 -9.55
C THR A 188 1.89 4.45 -9.32
N LYS A 189 1.82 5.79 -9.27
CA LYS A 189 2.95 6.67 -8.95
C LYS A 189 3.45 6.41 -7.53
N GLU A 190 2.56 6.34 -6.55
CA GLU A 190 2.90 6.04 -5.16
C GLU A 190 3.57 4.67 -5.01
N LYS A 191 3.01 3.64 -5.65
CA LYS A 191 3.60 2.29 -5.68
C LYS A 191 5.01 2.28 -6.28
N ASN A 192 5.25 3.09 -7.31
CA ASN A 192 6.59 3.22 -7.92
C ASN A 192 7.57 3.98 -7.01
N CYS A 193 7.10 5.01 -6.30
CA CYS A 193 7.88 5.70 -5.27
C CYS A 193 8.29 4.73 -4.15
N PHE A 194 7.33 3.95 -3.64
CA PHE A 194 7.59 2.94 -2.62
C PHE A 194 8.62 1.90 -3.07
N LYS A 195 8.49 1.36 -4.30
CA LYS A 195 9.49 0.43 -4.86
C LYS A 195 10.89 1.05 -4.93
N SER A 196 10.98 2.33 -5.31
CA SER A 196 12.25 3.04 -5.37
C SER A 196 12.87 3.25 -3.99
N ALA A 197 12.07 3.64 -3.00
CA ALA A 197 12.49 3.78 -1.61
C ALA A 197 12.97 2.44 -1.02
N PHE A 198 12.23 1.36 -1.28
CA PHE A 198 12.60 0.02 -0.84
C PHE A 198 13.94 -0.44 -1.42
N ARG A 199 14.17 -0.20 -2.71
CA ARG A 199 15.47 -0.51 -3.36
C ARG A 199 16.62 0.25 -2.71
N ILE A 200 16.47 1.55 -2.44
CA ILE A 200 17.49 2.36 -1.76
C ILE A 200 17.77 1.80 -0.36
N GLN A 201 16.73 1.35 0.35
CA GLN A 201 16.92 0.76 1.68
C GLN A 201 17.67 -0.56 1.63
N LEU A 202 17.41 -1.40 0.62
CA LEU A 202 18.13 -2.66 0.42
C LEU A 202 19.60 -2.42 0.09
N GLU A 203 19.90 -1.44 -0.77
CA GLU A 203 21.27 -1.03 -1.11
C GLU A 203 22.02 -0.56 0.15
N ARG A 204 21.42 0.33 0.94
CA ARG A 204 22.00 0.77 2.21
C ARG A 204 22.28 -0.38 3.17
N LEU A 205 21.37 -1.35 3.26
CA LEU A 205 21.55 -2.51 4.12
C LEU A 205 22.76 -3.34 3.69
N SER A 206 22.93 -3.57 2.38
CA SER A 206 24.10 -4.24 1.82
C SER A 206 25.39 -3.48 2.11
N ASP A 207 25.38 -2.15 1.99
CA ASP A 207 26.54 -1.31 2.33
C ASP A 207 26.90 -1.42 3.81
N TYR A 208 25.91 -1.41 4.70
CA TYR A 208 26.13 -1.62 6.14
C TYR A 208 26.73 -3.00 6.43
N GLU A 209 26.27 -4.04 5.74
CA GLU A 209 26.82 -5.39 5.88
C GLU A 209 28.29 -5.44 5.43
N SER A 210 28.62 -4.84 4.27
CA SER A 210 30.00 -4.73 3.78
C SER A 210 30.89 -3.97 4.76
N LYS A 211 30.42 -2.82 5.28
CA LYS A 211 31.15 -2.01 6.27
C LYS A 211 31.36 -2.76 7.58
N ASN A 212 30.40 -3.58 7.99
CA ASN A 212 30.54 -4.40 9.18
C ASN A 212 31.60 -5.50 9.00
N GLN A 213 31.70 -6.10 7.81
CA GLN A 213 32.75 -7.06 7.49
C GLN A 213 34.14 -6.40 7.51
N GLU A 214 34.31 -5.23 6.87
CA GLU A 214 35.55 -4.44 6.93
C GLU A 214 35.95 -4.12 8.38
N LEU A 215 34.98 -3.72 9.21
CA LEU A 215 35.20 -3.40 10.61
C LEU A 215 35.64 -4.62 11.43
N GLN A 216 35.10 -5.81 11.14
CA GLN A 216 35.55 -7.06 11.77
C GLN A 216 37.00 -7.39 11.38
N GLN A 217 37.35 -7.25 10.11
CA GLN A 217 38.72 -7.45 9.63
C GLN A 217 39.70 -6.50 10.31
N LEU A 218 39.33 -5.22 10.43
CA LEU A 218 40.17 -4.22 11.10
C LEU A 218 40.35 -4.54 12.60
N LYS A 219 39.30 -4.98 13.29
CA LYS A 219 39.40 -5.42 14.70
C LYS A 219 40.37 -6.59 14.85
N GLN A 220 40.35 -7.56 13.93
CA GLN A 220 41.29 -8.67 13.95
C GLN A 220 42.73 -8.17 13.77
N MET A 221 42.98 -7.29 12.81
CA MET A 221 44.30 -6.71 12.56
C MET A 221 44.81 -5.89 13.76
N VAL A 222 43.95 -5.09 14.39
CA VAL A 222 44.30 -4.35 15.61
C VAL A 222 44.68 -5.30 16.74
N SER A 223 43.94 -6.40 16.91
CA SER A 223 44.24 -7.42 17.91
C SER A 223 45.60 -8.07 17.66
N GLN A 224 45.93 -8.37 16.40
CA GLN A 224 47.24 -8.91 16.00
C GLN A 224 48.38 -7.94 16.31
N TYR A 225 48.23 -6.65 15.98
CA TYR A 225 49.25 -5.65 16.30
C TYR A 225 49.42 -5.46 17.80
N GLN A 226 48.33 -5.49 18.56
CA GLN A 226 48.39 -5.42 20.01
C GLN A 226 49.18 -6.60 20.60
N GLU A 227 48.94 -7.82 20.12
CA GLU A 227 49.71 -9.00 20.52
C GLU A 227 51.21 -8.85 20.17
N GLN A 228 51.54 -8.39 18.97
CA GLN A 228 52.93 -8.14 18.56
C GLN A 228 53.63 -7.14 19.47
N ILE A 229 52.96 -6.04 19.84
CA ILE A 229 53.50 -5.04 20.77
C ILE A 229 53.78 -5.69 22.12
N THR A 230 52.81 -6.42 22.69
CA THR A 230 53.00 -7.08 23.99
C THR A 230 54.17 -8.07 23.97
N ASN A 231 54.36 -8.81 22.87
CA ASN A 231 55.47 -9.75 22.73
C ASN A 231 56.82 -9.01 22.64
N LEU A 232 56.89 -7.92 21.85
CA LEU A 232 58.08 -7.09 21.78
C LEU A 232 58.43 -6.44 23.12
N GLU A 233 57.44 -5.98 23.88
CA GLU A 233 57.63 -5.45 25.24
C GLU A 233 58.23 -6.48 26.19
N VAL A 234 57.68 -7.70 26.20
CA VAL A 234 58.19 -8.81 27.01
C VAL A 234 59.62 -9.19 26.61
N ASN A 235 59.90 -9.29 25.30
CA ASN A 235 61.25 -9.60 24.81
C ASN A 235 62.26 -8.50 25.17
N ASN A 236 61.87 -7.23 25.06
CA ASN A 236 62.74 -6.11 25.42
C ASN A 236 63.04 -6.11 26.94
N TYR A 237 62.03 -6.40 27.76
CA TYR A 237 62.22 -6.57 29.20
C TYR A 237 63.20 -7.72 29.52
N ALA A 238 63.03 -8.88 28.91
CA ALA A 238 63.91 -10.04 29.09
C ALA A 238 65.36 -9.72 28.70
N LEU A 239 65.56 -9.09 27.54
CA LEU A 239 66.88 -8.64 27.08
C LEU A 239 67.51 -7.65 28.07
N ARG A 240 66.74 -6.68 28.57
CA ARG A 240 67.23 -5.70 29.56
C ARG A 240 67.65 -6.38 30.87
N MET A 241 66.87 -7.37 31.32
CA MET A 241 67.21 -8.15 32.52
C MET A 241 68.50 -8.94 32.34
N HIS A 242 68.66 -9.64 31.20
CA HIS A 242 69.90 -10.38 30.89
C HIS A 242 71.12 -9.46 30.77
N LEU A 243 70.96 -8.29 30.15
CA LEU A 243 72.03 -7.30 30.01
C LEU A 243 72.50 -6.80 31.38
N ASN A 244 71.57 -6.45 32.27
CA ASN A 244 71.90 -6.03 33.64
C ASN A 244 72.62 -7.15 34.41
N GLN A 245 72.19 -8.41 34.25
CA GLN A 245 72.83 -9.55 34.91
C GLN A 245 74.26 -9.75 34.40
N ALA A 246 74.49 -9.65 33.08
CA ALA A 246 75.83 -9.74 32.50
C ALA A 246 76.75 -8.60 32.98
N GLN A 247 76.22 -7.39 33.18
CA GLN A 247 76.96 -6.26 33.74
C GLN A 247 77.33 -6.44 35.22
N GLN A 248 76.48 -7.10 36.02
CA GLN A 248 76.75 -7.36 37.43
C GLN A 248 77.78 -8.49 37.64
N TYR A 249 77.79 -9.50 36.78
CA TYR A 249 78.75 -10.62 36.81
C TYR A 249 79.98 -10.39 35.92
N ASN A 250 80.36 -9.13 35.70
CA ASN A 250 81.50 -8.81 34.87
C ASN A 250 82.81 -8.99 35.69
N PRO A 251 83.72 -9.93 35.34
CA PRO A 251 84.91 -10.21 36.14
C PRO A 251 85.96 -9.08 36.12
N PHE A 252 85.78 -8.05 35.29
CA PHE A 252 86.70 -6.93 35.11
C PHE A 252 86.03 -5.58 35.43
N PRO A 253 86.19 -5.05 36.65
CA PRO A 253 85.72 -3.72 37.00
C PRO A 253 86.79 -2.69 36.63
N GLY A 254 86.80 -2.19 35.39
CA GLY A 254 87.73 -1.13 35.01
C GLY A 254 87.74 -0.78 33.53
N ARG A 255 87.80 0.53 33.25
CA ARG A 255 87.98 1.19 31.94
C ARG A 255 88.58 0.29 30.87
N PHE A 256 87.82 0.04 29.82
CA PHE A 256 88.38 -0.46 28.56
C PHE A 256 89.34 0.61 28.00
N PRO A 257 90.53 0.23 27.49
CA PRO A 257 91.44 1.17 26.85
C PRO A 257 90.76 1.83 25.64
N PRO A 258 90.90 3.14 25.43
CA PRO A 258 90.50 3.74 24.17
C PRO A 258 91.47 3.27 23.07
N ASP A 259 90.88 2.90 21.94
CA ASP A 259 91.49 2.46 20.70
C ASP A 259 92.17 1.08 20.68
N ALA A 260 91.45 0.14 20.05
CA ALA A 260 92.06 -0.76 19.07
C ALA A 260 91.07 -0.90 17.91
N PHE A 261 91.57 -0.57 16.72
CA PHE A 261 90.92 -0.42 15.42
C PHE A 261 89.95 -1.56 15.02
#